data_AF-A0A497E473-F1
#
_entry.id   AF-A0A497E473-F1
#
_cell.length_a   1.000
_cell.length_b   1.000
_cell.length_c   1.000
_cell.angle_alpha   90.00
_cell.angle_beta   90.00
_cell.angle_gamma   90.00
#
_symmetry.space_group_name_H-M   'P 1'
#
loop_
_entity.id
_entity.type
_entity.pdbx_description
1 polymer ?
#
loop_
_entity_poly.entity_id
_entity_poly.type
_entity_poly.pdbx_seq_one_letter_code
_entity_poly.pdbx_strand_id
1 'polypeptide(L)'
;MERIRLPEPISGGLLLSYRCTARCRHCMYACSPKWKEDWISEESLRKILTQLAGKIKPSPWGAENVSLNYGLHFTGGEPFLNFDLLRRAVEIASELKIPSTFVETNCYWCSEDNLTREKLKILKGKGLKGILISVNPFYLEYVPFERTERAIRISREVFGRNVMVYQAEYYVLFKKMGIKGRISVEDYMKATREKNLAKNVELFLMGRAAYELGEFYPRYPADYFFHEPCQPPFLRNWHNHFDNYGNFLPGYCG
;
A
#
# COMPACT_ATOMS: atom_id res chain seq x y z
N MET A 1 24.69 -23.47 -2.09
CA MET A 1 23.45 -22.69 -2.33
C MET A 1 23.46 -22.22 -3.77
N GLU A 2 22.47 -22.64 -4.56
CA GLU A 2 22.24 -22.06 -5.88
C GLU A 2 21.82 -20.59 -5.72
N ARG A 3 22.38 -19.70 -6.54
CA ARG A 3 21.99 -18.30 -6.56
C ARG A 3 20.80 -18.15 -7.52
N ILE A 4 19.65 -17.77 -6.99
CA ILE A 4 18.47 -17.45 -7.80
C ILE A 4 18.63 -16.06 -8.39
N ARG A 5 18.52 -15.93 -9.72
CA ARG A 5 18.54 -14.64 -10.41
C ARG A 5 17.14 -14.01 -10.37
N LEU A 6 17.04 -12.85 -9.72
CA LEU A 6 15.79 -12.10 -9.70
C LEU A 6 15.53 -11.45 -11.08
N PRO A 7 14.29 -11.49 -11.60
CA PRO A 7 13.89 -10.69 -12.74
C PRO A 7 14.13 -9.20 -12.49
N GLU A 8 14.49 -8.46 -13.53
CA GLU A 8 14.63 -7.01 -13.44
C GLU A 8 13.29 -6.36 -13.06
N PRO A 9 13.20 -5.58 -11.97
CA PRO A 9 11.93 -5.03 -11.51
C PRO A 9 11.45 -3.89 -12.40
N ILE A 10 10.31 -4.07 -13.05
CA ILE A 10 9.63 -3.03 -13.84
C ILE A 10 8.74 -2.12 -12.98
N SER A 11 8.42 -2.57 -11.76
CA SER A 11 7.66 -1.82 -10.76
C SER A 11 8.08 -2.28 -9.37
N GLY A 12 7.85 -1.48 -8.33
CA GLY A 12 7.95 -2.01 -6.97
C GLY A 12 7.49 -1.06 -5.88
N GLY A 13 7.30 -1.60 -4.68
CA GLY A 13 7.07 -0.82 -3.47
C GLY A 13 8.31 -0.75 -2.60
N LEU A 14 8.57 0.40 -1.98
CA LEU A 14 9.61 0.56 -0.98
C LEU A 14 8.96 0.82 0.38
N LEU A 15 9.15 -0.10 1.32
CA LEU A 15 8.69 0.07 2.70
C LEU A 15 9.65 1.00 3.42
N LEU A 16 9.14 2.10 3.96
CA LEU A 16 9.96 3.00 4.80
C LEU A 16 10.14 2.46 6.22
N SER A 17 9.22 1.62 6.69
CA SER A 17 9.29 0.87 7.94
C SER A 17 8.25 -0.27 7.94
N TYR A 18 8.13 -1.06 9.01
CA TYR A 18 6.95 -1.88 9.29
C TYR A 18 5.99 -1.20 10.30
N ARG A 19 6.36 -0.03 10.84
CA ARG A 19 5.53 0.76 11.75
C ARG A 19 4.28 1.28 11.05
N CYS A 20 3.11 1.01 11.63
CA CYS A 20 1.82 1.51 11.15
C CYS A 20 0.95 1.96 12.32
N THR A 21 -0.03 2.83 12.06
CA THR A 21 -1.07 3.19 13.04
C THR A 21 -2.15 2.12 13.18
N ALA A 22 -2.23 1.19 12.24
CA ALA A 22 -3.23 0.13 12.17
C ALA A 22 -2.59 -1.26 12.29
N ARG A 23 -3.40 -2.25 12.69
CA ARG A 23 -3.04 -3.68 12.71
C ARG A 23 -4.06 -4.50 11.91
N CYS A 24 -4.35 -4.07 10.68
CA CYS A 24 -5.36 -4.71 9.83
C CYS A 24 -5.13 -6.22 9.68
N ARG A 25 -6.18 -7.02 9.84
CA ARG A 25 -6.13 -8.50 9.78
C ARG A 25 -5.69 -9.03 8.40
N HIS A 26 -5.91 -8.25 7.34
CA HIS A 26 -5.47 -8.60 5.97
C HIS A 26 -4.09 -8.07 5.55
N CYS A 27 -3.34 -7.45 6.47
CA CYS A 27 -2.07 -6.81 6.08
C CYS A 27 -1.03 -7.84 5.63
N MET A 28 -0.63 -7.72 4.36
CA MET A 28 0.37 -8.55 3.69
C MET A 28 1.73 -8.55 4.40
N TYR A 29 2.14 -7.40 4.94
CA TYR A 29 3.46 -7.21 5.56
C TYR A 29 3.43 -7.32 7.09
N ALA A 30 2.29 -7.67 7.67
CA ALA A 30 2.09 -7.70 9.12
C ALA A 30 2.53 -6.39 9.83
N CYS A 31 2.43 -5.23 9.17
CA CYS A 31 2.72 -3.92 9.74
C CYS A 31 1.82 -3.63 10.95
N SER A 32 2.31 -2.91 11.94
CA SER A 32 1.64 -2.80 13.24
C SER A 32 2.15 -1.61 14.04
N PRO A 33 1.35 -1.09 14.99
CA PRO A 33 1.87 -0.12 15.94
C PRO A 33 2.88 -0.68 16.93
N LYS A 34 3.04 -2.00 17.01
CA LYS A 34 4.01 -2.66 17.90
C LYS A 34 5.42 -2.78 17.30
N TRP A 35 5.59 -2.53 16.00
CA TRP A 35 6.93 -2.48 15.42
C TRP A 35 7.73 -1.34 16.07
N LYS A 36 9.05 -1.53 16.20
CA LYS A 36 9.94 -0.46 16.62
C LYS A 36 9.92 0.66 15.58
N GLU A 37 10.38 1.86 15.97
CA GLU A 37 10.59 2.98 15.04
C GLU A 37 11.87 2.77 14.22
N ASP A 38 11.93 1.61 13.57
CA ASP A 38 13.02 1.19 12.72
C ASP A 38 12.70 1.62 11.29
N TRP A 39 13.12 2.84 10.99
CA TRP A 39 12.92 3.48 9.69
C TRP A 39 14.13 3.22 8.79
N ILE A 40 13.90 3.09 7.48
CA ILE A 40 14.98 3.00 6.50
C ILE A 40 15.92 4.21 6.64
N SER A 41 17.23 3.96 6.67
CA SER A 41 18.23 5.03 6.70
C SER A 41 18.31 5.76 5.34
N GLU A 42 18.74 7.01 5.34
CA GLU A 42 18.93 7.74 4.06
C GLU A 42 19.95 7.05 3.14
N GLU A 43 21.00 6.46 3.70
CA GLU A 43 21.98 5.69 2.93
C GLU A 43 21.35 4.49 2.23
N SER A 44 20.61 3.66 2.97
CA SER A 44 19.91 2.49 2.40
C SER A 44 18.85 2.92 1.38
N LEU A 45 18.11 3.99 1.68
CA LEU A 45 17.12 4.58 0.77
C LEU A 45 17.77 4.99 -0.56
N ARG A 46 18.87 5.76 -0.52
CA ARG A 46 19.61 6.18 -1.72
C ARG A 46 20.16 4.98 -2.48
N LYS A 47 20.72 3.99 -1.78
CA LYS A 47 21.26 2.77 -2.38
C LYS A 47 20.18 1.99 -3.13
N ILE A 48 19.04 1.74 -2.50
CA ILE A 48 17.93 0.99 -3.12
C ILE A 48 17.37 1.77 -4.31
N LEU A 49 17.06 3.06 -4.14
CA LEU A 49 16.51 3.88 -5.24
C LEU A 49 17.48 3.97 -6.43
N THR A 50 18.79 4.09 -6.18
CA THR A 50 19.81 4.09 -7.24
C THR A 50 19.84 2.76 -8.00
N GLN A 51 19.68 1.63 -7.30
CA GLN A 51 19.61 0.31 -7.95
C GLN A 51 18.35 0.11 -8.79
N LEU A 52 17.26 0.78 -8.44
CA LEU A 52 15.98 0.72 -9.16
C LEU A 52 15.89 1.73 -10.31
N ALA A 53 16.62 2.84 -10.22
CA ALA A 53 16.70 3.84 -11.27
C ALA A 53 17.09 3.22 -12.61
N GLY A 54 16.37 3.58 -13.68
CA GLY A 54 16.54 3.02 -15.02
C GLY A 54 15.88 1.66 -15.27
N LYS A 55 15.43 0.94 -14.23
CA LYS A 55 14.73 -0.36 -14.35
C LYS A 55 13.21 -0.22 -14.23
N ILE A 56 12.76 0.65 -13.32
CA ILE A 56 11.34 0.95 -13.12
C ILE A 56 10.75 1.55 -14.40
N LYS A 57 9.68 0.94 -14.90
CA LYS A 57 8.95 1.38 -16.09
C LYS A 57 7.85 2.36 -15.71
N PRO A 58 7.59 3.37 -16.56
CA PRO A 58 6.48 4.29 -16.36
C PRO A 58 5.14 3.55 -16.52
N SER A 59 4.09 4.16 -15.97
CA SER A 59 2.71 3.81 -16.30
C SER A 59 2.48 3.79 -17.82
N PRO A 60 1.58 2.93 -18.34
CA PRO A 60 1.18 2.93 -19.76
C PRO A 60 0.66 4.30 -20.24
N TRP A 61 0.23 5.17 -19.32
CA TRP A 61 -0.23 6.52 -19.62
C TRP A 61 0.90 7.57 -19.57
N GLY A 62 2.14 7.17 -19.30
CA GLY A 62 3.34 8.03 -19.26
C GLY A 62 3.93 8.22 -17.87
N ALA A 63 5.17 8.74 -17.82
CA ALA A 63 5.97 8.87 -16.60
C ALA A 63 5.38 9.80 -15.53
N GLU A 64 4.50 10.71 -15.92
CA GLU A 64 3.80 11.62 -15.02
C GLU A 64 2.48 11.05 -14.48
N ASN A 65 2.08 9.86 -14.93
CA ASN A 65 0.87 9.18 -14.48
C ASN A 65 1.21 7.97 -13.61
N VAL A 66 0.26 7.57 -12.76
CA VAL A 66 0.41 6.44 -11.85
C VAL A 66 -0.57 5.33 -12.21
N SER A 67 -0.22 4.10 -11.86
CA SER A 67 -1.06 2.92 -12.03
C SER A 67 -0.65 1.86 -11.01
N LEU A 68 -1.51 0.89 -10.74
CA LEU A 68 -1.24 -0.15 -9.75
C LEU A 68 0.00 -1.01 -10.09
N ASN A 69 0.27 -1.24 -11.38
CA ASN A 69 1.24 -2.26 -11.83
C ASN A 69 2.56 -1.70 -12.37
N TYR A 70 2.77 -0.38 -12.32
CA TYR A 70 3.95 0.29 -12.88
C TYR A 70 4.41 1.42 -11.97
N GLY A 71 5.67 1.83 -12.13
CA GLY A 71 6.26 2.85 -11.29
C GLY A 71 6.79 2.32 -9.97
N LEU A 72 7.10 3.25 -9.08
CA LEU A 72 7.61 2.97 -7.74
C LEU A 72 6.69 3.61 -6.71
N HIS A 73 6.27 2.86 -5.69
CA HIS A 73 5.48 3.42 -4.60
C HIS A 73 6.18 3.37 -3.25
N PHE A 74 5.99 4.42 -2.47
CA PHE A 74 6.39 4.44 -1.06
C PHE A 74 5.24 3.89 -0.22
N THR A 75 5.54 2.90 0.60
CA THR A 75 4.57 2.21 1.44
C THR A 75 5.23 1.83 2.77
N GLY A 76 4.59 0.98 3.56
CA GLY A 76 5.19 0.32 4.71
C GLY A 76 5.55 1.21 5.89
N GLY A 77 5.01 0.96 7.09
CA GLY A 77 3.65 0.52 7.27
C GLY A 77 2.76 1.69 6.86
N GLU A 78 2.84 2.78 7.61
CA GLU A 78 2.22 4.05 7.24
C GLU A 78 3.29 5.13 7.03
N PRO A 79 3.60 5.51 5.77
CA PRO A 79 4.65 6.48 5.45
C PRO A 79 4.47 7.85 6.11
N PHE A 80 3.23 8.30 6.35
CA PHE A 80 2.97 9.61 6.95
C PHE A 80 3.29 9.72 8.44
N LEU A 81 3.63 8.60 9.11
CA LEU A 81 4.18 8.62 10.47
C LEU A 81 5.57 9.28 10.53
N ASN A 82 6.36 9.19 9.45
CA ASN A 82 7.64 9.89 9.31
C ASN A 82 7.63 10.74 8.04
N PHE A 83 6.94 11.88 8.12
CA PHE A 83 6.70 12.73 6.97
C PHE A 83 7.98 13.31 6.36
N ASP A 84 8.98 13.64 7.18
CA ASP A 84 10.25 14.16 6.66
C ASP A 84 11.05 13.11 5.89
N LEU A 85 11.07 11.85 6.37
CA LEU A 85 11.64 10.75 5.62
C LEU A 85 10.89 10.51 4.30
N LEU A 86 9.55 10.54 4.32
CA LEU A 86 8.75 10.43 3.09
C LEU A 86 9.09 11.54 2.10
N ARG A 87 9.17 12.81 2.55
CA ARG A 87 9.59 13.93 1.70
C ARG A 87 10.95 13.69 1.08
N ARG A 88 11.90 13.19 1.87
CA ARG A 88 13.25 12.89 1.42
C ARG A 88 13.28 11.75 0.39
N ALA A 89 12.49 10.69 0.61
CA ALA A 89 12.36 9.58 -0.33
C ALA A 89 11.81 10.03 -1.68
N VAL A 90 10.78 10.87 -1.67
CA VAL A 90 10.21 11.47 -2.90
C VAL A 90 11.24 12.32 -3.63
N GLU A 91 11.97 13.17 -2.91
CA GLU A 91 13.00 14.03 -3.48
C GLU A 91 14.11 13.21 -4.16
N ILE A 92 14.64 12.18 -3.48
CA ILE A 92 15.68 11.30 -4.04
C ILE A 92 15.16 10.57 -5.28
N ALA A 93 13.93 10.03 -5.25
CA ALA A 93 13.37 9.35 -6.41
C ALA A 93 13.18 10.31 -7.61
N SER A 94 12.83 11.58 -7.33
CA SER A 94 12.74 12.63 -8.35
C SER A 94 14.12 13.01 -8.91
N GLU A 95 15.15 13.16 -8.07
CA GLU A 95 16.55 13.38 -8.48
C GLU A 95 17.02 12.27 -9.44
N LEU A 96 16.67 11.03 -9.13
CA LEU A 96 17.00 9.83 -9.91
C LEU A 96 16.07 9.58 -11.11
N LYS A 97 15.11 10.48 -11.37
CA LYS A 97 14.15 10.41 -12.48
C LYS A 97 13.34 9.09 -12.51
N ILE A 98 13.03 8.53 -11.34
CA ILE A 98 12.16 7.35 -11.24
C ILE A 98 10.74 7.76 -11.65
N PRO A 99 10.12 7.11 -12.64
CA PRO A 99 8.82 7.53 -13.16
C PRO A 99 7.68 7.07 -12.26
N SER A 100 6.51 7.69 -12.44
CA SER A 100 5.23 7.17 -11.93
C SER A 100 5.22 6.93 -10.42
N THR A 101 5.89 7.80 -9.65
CA THR A 101 6.00 7.63 -8.20
C THR A 101 4.70 7.97 -7.47
N PHE A 102 4.29 7.12 -6.53
CA PHE A 102 3.15 7.41 -5.65
C PHE A 102 3.39 6.97 -4.22
N VAL A 103 2.52 7.37 -3.30
CA VAL A 103 2.53 6.92 -1.91
C VAL A 103 1.24 6.18 -1.60
N GLU A 104 1.34 5.09 -0.84
CA GLU A 104 0.17 4.40 -0.27
C GLU A 104 -0.05 4.86 1.16
N THR A 105 -1.31 5.11 1.55
CA THR A 105 -1.63 5.55 2.91
C THR A 105 -3.00 5.08 3.38
N ASN A 106 -3.10 4.82 4.68
CA ASN A 106 -4.36 4.56 5.37
C ASN A 106 -5.12 5.84 5.74
N CYS A 107 -4.55 7.02 5.47
CA CYS A 107 -5.15 8.34 5.68
C CYS A 107 -5.34 8.76 7.15
N TYR A 108 -4.74 8.08 8.13
CA TYR A 108 -4.91 8.44 9.55
C TYR A 108 -4.55 9.90 9.83
N TRP A 109 -3.60 10.46 9.10
CA TRP A 109 -3.05 11.81 9.31
C TRP A 109 -3.96 12.93 8.76
N CYS A 110 -5.02 12.60 8.01
CA CYS A 110 -5.93 13.56 7.39
C CYS A 110 -6.98 14.09 8.38
N SER A 111 -6.55 14.73 9.47
CA SER A 111 -7.44 15.29 10.50
C SER A 111 -8.16 16.56 10.03
N GLU A 112 -7.47 17.41 9.26
CA GLU A 112 -7.94 18.74 8.87
C GLU A 112 -7.60 19.05 7.42
N ASP A 113 -8.44 19.85 6.76
CA ASP A 113 -8.30 20.16 5.35
C ASP A 113 -6.98 20.87 5.00
N ASN A 114 -6.60 21.86 5.81
CA ASN A 114 -5.38 22.63 5.59
C ASN A 114 -4.13 21.76 5.73
N LEU A 115 -4.04 20.98 6.82
CA LEU A 115 -2.95 20.04 7.05
C LEU A 115 -2.86 19.00 5.93
N THR A 116 -4.00 18.42 5.52
CA THR A 116 -4.04 17.45 4.42
C THR A 116 -3.50 18.06 3.14
N ARG A 117 -4.00 19.24 2.78
CA ARG A 117 -3.62 19.95 1.55
C ARG A 117 -2.14 20.33 1.55
N GLU A 118 -1.64 20.85 2.66
CA GLU A 118 -0.25 21.28 2.79
C GLU A 118 0.71 20.12 2.56
N LYS A 119 0.53 19.00 3.28
CA LYS A 119 1.39 17.83 3.12
C LYS A 119 1.38 17.28 1.70
N LEU A 120 0.20 17.18 1.06
CA LEU A 120 0.10 16.70 -0.33
C LEU A 120 0.76 17.65 -1.32
N LYS A 121 0.60 18.97 -1.15
CA LYS A 121 1.27 19.97 -1.99
C LYS A 121 2.79 19.91 -1.84
N ILE A 122 3.31 19.71 -0.63
CA ILE A 122 4.74 19.51 -0.39
C ILE A 122 5.26 18.29 -1.15
N LEU A 123 4.60 17.14 -1.04
CA LEU A 123 5.01 15.92 -1.74
C LEU A 123 4.95 16.09 -3.26
N LYS A 124 3.88 16.69 -3.79
CA LYS A 124 3.76 17.01 -5.22
C LYS A 124 4.88 17.92 -5.69
N GLY A 125 5.19 18.98 -4.92
CA GLY A 125 6.28 19.92 -5.22
C GLY A 125 7.66 19.28 -5.20
N LYS A 126 7.86 18.20 -4.44
CA LYS A 126 9.09 17.39 -4.43
C LYS A 126 9.16 16.35 -5.55
N GLY A 127 8.12 16.21 -6.37
CA GLY A 127 8.12 15.35 -7.55
C GLY A 127 7.24 14.10 -7.45
N LEU A 128 6.48 13.91 -6.36
CA LEU A 128 5.53 12.81 -6.26
C LEU A 128 4.45 12.94 -7.34
N LYS A 129 4.15 11.86 -8.07
CA LYS A 129 3.19 11.87 -9.18
C LYS A 129 1.76 11.59 -8.75
N GLY A 130 1.56 10.76 -7.72
CA GLY A 130 0.22 10.39 -7.27
C GLY A 130 0.15 9.82 -5.87
N ILE A 131 -1.03 9.31 -5.54
CA ILE A 131 -1.34 8.73 -4.24
C ILE A 131 -2.36 7.60 -4.38
N LEU A 132 -2.18 6.54 -3.59
CA LEU A 132 -3.12 5.45 -3.43
C LEU A 132 -3.70 5.49 -2.02
N ILE A 133 -5.03 5.57 -1.95
CA ILE A 133 -5.78 5.63 -0.71
C ILE A 133 -6.46 4.28 -0.49
N SER A 134 -6.10 3.61 0.61
CA SER A 134 -6.67 2.32 0.95
C SER A 134 -7.99 2.47 1.69
N VAL A 135 -9.04 1.78 1.24
CA VAL A 135 -10.37 1.82 1.86
C VAL A 135 -11.04 0.45 1.78
N ASN A 136 -11.37 -0.11 2.94
CA ASN A 136 -12.17 -1.33 3.11
C ASN A 136 -12.56 -1.44 4.60
N PRO A 137 -13.34 -2.45 5.02
CA PRO A 137 -13.76 -2.59 6.41
C PRO A 137 -12.60 -2.72 7.41
N PHE A 138 -11.48 -3.30 6.99
CA PHE A 138 -10.31 -3.46 7.85
C PHE A 138 -9.57 -2.14 8.11
N TYR A 139 -9.56 -1.20 7.17
CA TYR A 139 -9.04 0.16 7.43
C TYR A 139 -10.01 0.98 8.29
N LEU A 140 -11.31 0.80 8.07
CA LEU A 140 -12.38 1.50 8.80
C LEU A 140 -12.36 1.23 10.31
N GLU A 141 -11.87 0.05 10.72
CA GLU A 141 -11.66 -0.30 12.14
C GLU A 141 -10.64 0.63 12.83
N TYR A 142 -9.67 1.17 12.09
CA TYR A 142 -8.55 1.96 12.64
C TYR A 142 -8.59 3.43 12.26
N VAL A 143 -9.23 3.81 11.16
CA VAL A 143 -9.23 5.18 10.64
C VAL A 143 -10.67 5.69 10.53
N PRO A 144 -11.02 6.80 11.21
CA PRO A 144 -12.34 7.42 11.05
C PRO A 144 -12.62 7.72 9.58
N PHE A 145 -13.78 7.32 9.07
CA PHE A 145 -14.08 7.38 7.65
C PHE A 145 -13.98 8.79 7.06
N GLU A 146 -14.28 9.82 7.84
CA GLU A 146 -14.17 11.22 7.43
C GLU A 146 -12.73 11.60 7.05
N ARG A 147 -11.71 10.95 7.63
CA ARG A 147 -10.32 11.15 7.24
C ARG A 147 -10.04 10.58 5.86
N THR A 148 -10.58 9.41 5.54
CA THR A 148 -10.53 8.83 4.20
C THR A 148 -11.31 9.68 3.19
N GLU A 149 -12.51 10.16 3.54
CA GLU A 149 -13.28 11.06 2.67
C GLU A 149 -12.50 12.35 2.35
N ARG A 150 -11.90 12.95 3.39
CA ARG A 150 -11.05 14.15 3.26
C ARG A 150 -9.82 13.89 2.40
N ALA A 151 -9.13 12.78 2.65
CA ALA A 151 -7.95 12.40 1.88
C ALA A 151 -8.28 12.26 0.39
N ILE A 152 -9.37 11.58 0.04
CA ILE A 152 -9.79 11.38 -1.36
C ILE A 152 -10.13 12.72 -2.01
N ARG A 153 -10.95 13.55 -1.35
CA ARG A 153 -11.36 14.85 -1.88
C ARG A 153 -10.15 15.75 -2.14
N ILE A 154 -9.30 15.96 -1.14
CA ILE A 154 -8.17 16.89 -1.26
C ILE A 154 -7.08 16.32 -2.18
N SER A 155 -6.86 15.02 -2.17
CA SER A 155 -5.95 14.38 -3.12
C SER A 155 -6.40 14.62 -4.56
N ARG A 156 -7.71 14.58 -4.85
CA ARG A 156 -8.22 14.88 -6.20
C ARG A 156 -7.96 16.32 -6.60
N GLU A 157 -8.05 17.25 -5.66
CA GLU A 157 -7.71 18.66 -5.90
C GLU A 157 -6.20 18.86 -6.15
N VAL A 158 -5.33 18.06 -5.51
CA VAL A 158 -3.86 18.20 -5.63
C VAL A 158 -3.29 17.38 -6.80
N PHE A 159 -3.65 16.10 -6.94
CA PHE A 159 -3.09 15.15 -7.89
C PHE A 159 -4.01 14.86 -9.09
N GLY A 160 -5.25 15.34 -9.09
CA GLY A 160 -6.19 15.14 -10.20
C GLY A 160 -6.44 13.66 -10.48
N ARG A 161 -6.16 13.24 -11.72
CA ARG A 161 -6.33 11.85 -12.18
C ARG A 161 -5.36 10.84 -11.56
N ASN A 162 -4.30 11.31 -10.89
CA ASN A 162 -3.30 10.44 -10.25
C ASN A 162 -3.68 10.02 -8.82
N VAL A 163 -4.97 10.05 -8.50
CA VAL A 163 -5.51 9.54 -7.24
C VAL A 163 -6.13 8.17 -7.49
N MET A 164 -5.55 7.15 -6.87
CA MET A 164 -6.09 5.80 -6.88
C MET A 164 -6.81 5.56 -5.56
N VAL A 165 -8.07 5.12 -5.62
CA VAL A 165 -8.83 4.67 -4.45
C VAL A 165 -8.90 3.16 -4.53
N TYR A 166 -8.13 2.48 -3.70
CA TYR A 166 -8.01 1.03 -3.75
C TYR A 166 -9.24 0.39 -3.08
N GLN A 167 -9.95 -0.45 -3.84
CA GLN A 167 -11.29 -0.97 -3.51
C GLN A 167 -12.35 0.13 -3.35
N ALA A 168 -12.46 0.99 -4.37
CA ALA A 168 -13.34 2.17 -4.40
C ALA A 168 -14.83 1.86 -4.16
N GLU A 169 -15.26 0.63 -4.38
CA GLU A 169 -16.60 0.13 -4.08
C GLU A 169 -16.95 0.33 -2.60
N TYR A 170 -15.98 0.10 -1.70
CA TYR A 170 -16.17 0.34 -0.26
C TYR A 170 -16.31 1.82 0.07
N TYR A 171 -15.57 2.69 -0.62
CA TYR A 171 -15.76 4.14 -0.44
C TYR A 171 -17.20 4.55 -0.79
N VAL A 172 -17.73 4.07 -1.93
CA VAL A 172 -19.11 4.34 -2.33
C VAL A 172 -20.11 3.76 -1.34
N LEU A 173 -19.89 2.52 -0.90
CA LEU A 173 -20.76 1.83 0.06
C LEU A 173 -20.80 2.55 1.41
N PHE A 174 -19.64 2.90 1.97
CA PHE A 174 -19.57 3.57 3.27
C PHE A 174 -20.25 4.94 3.25
N LYS A 175 -20.14 5.67 2.12
CA LYS A 175 -20.89 6.91 1.92
C LYS A 175 -22.40 6.68 1.86
N LYS A 176 -22.87 5.66 1.13
CA LYS A 176 -24.30 5.31 1.05
C LYS A 176 -24.86 4.91 2.42
N MET A 177 -24.05 4.24 3.24
CA MET A 177 -24.40 3.87 4.61
C MET A 177 -24.36 5.05 5.60
N GLY A 178 -23.85 6.22 5.18
CA GLY A 178 -23.72 7.38 6.05
C GLY A 178 -22.74 7.15 7.21
N ILE A 179 -21.73 6.28 7.03
CA ILE A 179 -20.79 5.95 8.09
C ILE A 179 -20.04 7.20 8.55
N LYS A 180 -19.94 7.35 9.87
CA LYS A 180 -19.13 8.36 10.56
C LYS A 180 -18.26 7.68 11.60
N GLY A 181 -17.03 8.16 11.77
CA GLY A 181 -16.07 7.57 12.67
C GLY A 181 -15.54 6.22 12.20
N ARG A 182 -15.19 5.38 13.17
CA ARG A 182 -14.68 4.02 12.97
C ARG A 182 -15.81 3.01 13.19
N ILE A 183 -15.73 1.89 12.49
CA ILE A 183 -16.60 0.73 12.72
C ILE A 183 -15.71 -0.51 12.76
N SER A 184 -15.90 -1.38 13.75
CA SER A 184 -15.20 -2.66 13.82
C SER A 184 -15.56 -3.54 12.62
N VAL A 185 -14.70 -4.49 12.26
CA VAL A 185 -15.03 -5.46 11.20
C VAL A 185 -16.31 -6.23 11.56
N GLU A 186 -16.47 -6.62 12.82
CA GLU A 186 -17.65 -7.35 13.31
C GLU A 186 -18.95 -6.53 13.15
N ASP A 187 -18.93 -5.26 13.53
CA ASP A 187 -20.13 -4.42 13.45
C ASP A 187 -20.46 -4.06 12.00
N TYR A 188 -19.45 -3.92 11.14
CA TYR A 188 -19.65 -3.78 9.70
C TYR A 188 -20.34 -5.03 9.11
N MET A 189 -19.86 -6.23 9.45
CA MET A 189 -20.47 -7.48 8.99
C MET A 189 -21.91 -7.63 9.47
N LYS A 190 -22.19 -7.31 10.74
CA LYS A 190 -23.57 -7.30 11.29
C LYS A 190 -24.47 -6.33 10.53
N ALA A 191 -24.01 -5.09 10.29
CA ALA A 191 -24.79 -4.05 9.63
C ALA A 191 -25.11 -4.38 8.16
N THR A 192 -24.17 -5.02 7.46
CA THR A 192 -24.33 -5.39 6.05
C THR A 192 -24.91 -6.78 5.83
N ARG A 193 -25.11 -7.56 6.91
CA ARG A 193 -25.45 -8.99 6.86
C ARG A 193 -24.43 -9.81 6.04
N GLU A 194 -23.22 -9.30 5.90
CA GLU A 194 -22.13 -9.98 5.23
C GLU A 194 -21.62 -11.13 6.11
N LYS A 195 -21.50 -12.32 5.52
CA LYS A 195 -21.03 -13.53 6.20
C LYS A 195 -19.62 -13.91 5.79
N ASN A 196 -19.14 -13.44 4.64
CA ASN A 196 -17.81 -13.75 4.15
C ASN A 196 -17.19 -12.53 3.45
N LEU A 197 -16.33 -11.82 4.18
CA LEU A 197 -15.60 -10.67 3.64
C LEU A 197 -14.66 -11.03 2.48
N ALA A 198 -14.14 -12.26 2.41
CA ALA A 198 -13.26 -12.69 1.33
C ALA A 198 -13.95 -12.77 -0.03
N LYS A 199 -15.29 -12.72 -0.09
CA LYS A 199 -16.01 -12.63 -1.36
C LYS A 199 -15.97 -11.24 -1.99
N ASN A 200 -15.81 -10.20 -1.17
CA ASN A 200 -16.04 -8.81 -1.58
C ASN A 200 -14.82 -7.90 -1.37
N VAL A 201 -13.94 -8.24 -0.43
CA VAL A 201 -12.65 -7.60 -0.23
C VAL A 201 -11.62 -8.32 -1.09
N GLU A 202 -10.88 -7.60 -1.94
CA GLU A 202 -9.67 -8.17 -2.53
C GLU A 202 -8.67 -8.45 -1.39
N LEU A 203 -8.43 -9.73 -1.15
CA LEU A 203 -7.62 -10.24 -0.06
C LEU A 203 -6.51 -11.12 -0.62
N PHE A 204 -5.26 -10.71 -0.39
CA PHE A 204 -4.12 -11.59 -0.61
C PHE A 204 -3.96 -12.49 0.62
N LEU A 205 -4.06 -13.81 0.44
CA LEU A 205 -3.93 -14.80 1.52
C LEU A 205 -2.46 -14.97 1.94
N MET A 206 -1.91 -13.90 2.51
CA MET A 206 -0.54 -13.82 3.01
C MET A 206 -0.42 -12.81 4.13
N GLY A 207 0.73 -12.79 4.81
CA GLY A 207 0.90 -12.00 6.01
C GLY A 207 -0.12 -12.41 7.07
N ARG A 208 -0.80 -11.43 7.68
CA ARG A 208 -1.79 -11.71 8.73
C ARG A 208 -3.04 -12.43 8.23
N ALA A 209 -3.40 -12.30 6.95
CA ALA A 209 -4.62 -12.94 6.43
C ALA A 209 -4.56 -14.46 6.58
N ALA A 210 -3.38 -15.06 6.37
CA ALA A 210 -3.18 -16.51 6.49
C ALA A 210 -3.42 -17.04 7.92
N TYR A 211 -3.24 -16.20 8.94
CA TYR A 211 -3.38 -16.60 10.35
C TYR A 211 -4.71 -16.16 10.97
N GLU A 212 -5.22 -14.99 10.58
CA GLU A 212 -6.36 -14.33 11.23
C GLU A 212 -7.65 -14.41 10.42
N LEU A 213 -7.57 -14.73 9.13
CA LEU A 213 -8.73 -14.75 8.20
C LEU A 213 -8.94 -16.13 7.56
N GLY A 214 -8.26 -17.17 8.07
CA GLY A 214 -8.34 -18.53 7.53
C GLY A 214 -9.71 -19.20 7.66
N GLU A 215 -10.67 -18.61 8.40
CA GLU A 215 -12.06 -19.06 8.44
C GLU A 215 -12.86 -18.68 7.18
N PHE A 216 -12.40 -17.67 6.43
CA PHE A 216 -13.05 -17.23 5.20
C PHE A 216 -12.68 -18.07 3.97
N TYR A 217 -11.73 -19.00 4.12
CA TYR A 217 -11.16 -19.79 3.04
C TYR A 217 -11.25 -21.30 3.31
N PRO A 218 -11.37 -22.11 2.25
CA PRO A 218 -11.21 -23.56 2.38
C PRO A 218 -9.79 -23.93 2.84
N ARG A 219 -9.67 -25.02 3.59
CA ARG A 219 -8.40 -25.57 4.05
C ARG A 219 -8.06 -26.82 3.26
N TYR A 220 -6.78 -26.94 2.89
CA TYR A 220 -6.23 -28.10 2.20
C TYR A 220 -4.96 -28.58 2.92
N PRO A 221 -4.64 -29.88 2.87
CA PRO A 221 -3.35 -30.38 3.32
C PRO A 221 -2.22 -29.83 2.42
N ALA A 222 -0.99 -29.74 2.93
CA ALA A 222 0.10 -29.07 2.21
C ALA A 222 0.49 -29.77 0.90
N ASP A 223 0.39 -31.09 0.86
CA ASP A 223 0.66 -31.94 -0.31
C ASP A 223 -0.28 -31.67 -1.49
N TYR A 224 -1.48 -31.15 -1.22
CA TYR A 224 -2.42 -30.68 -2.26
C TYR A 224 -1.77 -29.67 -3.23
N PHE A 225 -0.84 -28.85 -2.73
CA PHE A 225 -0.21 -27.78 -3.52
C PHE A 225 1.17 -28.15 -4.09
N PHE A 226 1.70 -29.34 -3.84
CA PHE A 226 3.08 -29.69 -4.25
C PHE A 226 3.29 -29.71 -5.78
N HIS A 227 2.22 -29.87 -6.53
CA HIS A 227 2.24 -29.88 -8.00
C HIS A 227 1.59 -28.63 -8.63
N GLU A 228 1.11 -27.71 -7.80
CA GLU A 228 0.47 -26.48 -8.25
C GLU A 228 1.51 -25.37 -8.39
N PRO A 229 1.67 -24.76 -9.58
CA PRO A 229 2.56 -23.62 -9.71
C PRO A 229 1.98 -22.41 -8.99
N CYS A 230 2.85 -21.55 -8.44
CA CYS A 230 2.43 -20.24 -7.98
C CYS A 230 1.79 -19.43 -9.12
N GLN A 231 0.57 -18.96 -8.92
CA GLN A 231 -0.13 -18.04 -9.83
C GLN A 231 -0.49 -16.76 -9.06
N PRO A 232 -0.01 -15.58 -9.47
CA PRO A 232 1.07 -15.38 -10.43
C PRO A 232 2.40 -16.01 -9.94
N PRO A 233 3.38 -16.22 -10.83
CA PRO A 233 4.69 -16.75 -10.45
C PRO A 233 5.33 -15.97 -9.30
N PHE A 234 5.92 -16.71 -8.36
CA PHE A 234 6.59 -16.14 -7.19
C PHE A 234 7.75 -15.23 -7.58
N LEU A 235 8.57 -15.66 -8.55
CA LEU A 235 9.62 -14.84 -9.16
C LEU A 235 9.06 -14.13 -10.38
N ARG A 236 8.84 -12.82 -10.26
CA ARG A 236 8.35 -11.96 -11.35
C ARG A 236 8.96 -10.57 -11.27
N ASN A 237 8.73 -9.75 -12.28
CA ASN A 237 9.28 -8.39 -12.37
C ASN A 237 8.35 -7.29 -11.84
N TRP A 238 7.14 -7.60 -11.40
CA TRP A 238 6.14 -6.61 -10.99
C TRP A 238 5.51 -6.92 -9.61
N HIS A 239 5.00 -5.89 -8.94
CA HIS A 239 4.42 -5.93 -7.58
C HIS A 239 5.33 -6.53 -6.48
N ASN A 240 6.64 -6.52 -6.70
CA ASN A 240 7.58 -6.84 -5.64
C ASN A 240 7.82 -5.63 -4.75
N HIS A 241 8.27 -5.89 -3.54
CA HIS A 241 8.58 -4.86 -2.57
C HIS A 241 10.03 -4.97 -2.10
N PHE A 242 10.54 -3.89 -1.55
CA PHE A 242 11.84 -3.81 -0.90
C PHE A 242 11.60 -3.25 0.49
N ASP A 243 12.11 -3.93 1.52
CA ASP A 243 11.88 -3.46 2.89
C ASP A 243 12.95 -2.49 3.40
N ASN A 244 12.74 -1.95 4.59
CA ASN A 244 13.64 -1.00 5.23
C ASN A 244 15.02 -1.59 5.57
N TYR A 245 15.18 -2.91 5.48
CA TYR A 245 16.44 -3.63 5.65
C TYR A 245 17.13 -3.94 4.31
N GLY A 246 16.49 -3.62 3.18
CA GLY A 246 16.98 -3.92 1.84
C GLY A 246 16.68 -5.34 1.36
N ASN A 247 15.78 -6.05 2.03
CA ASN A 247 15.32 -7.36 1.56
C ASN A 247 14.39 -7.21 0.37
N PHE A 248 14.53 -8.10 -0.61
CA PHE A 248 13.54 -8.27 -1.66
C PHE A 248 12.36 -9.08 -1.13
N LEU A 249 11.17 -8.52 -1.22
CA LEU A 249 9.90 -9.14 -0.87
C LEU A 249 9.15 -9.49 -2.16
N PRO A 250 9.02 -10.78 -2.49
CA PRO A 250 8.23 -11.19 -3.65
C PRO A 250 6.76 -10.81 -3.41
N GLY A 251 6.06 -10.47 -4.49
CA GLY A 251 4.63 -10.18 -4.40
C GLY A 251 3.79 -11.41 -4.08
N TYR A 252 2.47 -11.24 -4.06
CA TYR A 252 1.52 -12.32 -3.78
C TYR A 252 1.59 -13.50 -4.76
N CYS A 253 1.26 -14.69 -4.26
CA CYS A 253 1.01 -15.93 -5.01
C CYS A 253 -0.24 -16.56 -4.37
N GLY A 254 -1.18 -17.04 -5.18
CA GLY A 254 -2.46 -17.58 -4.73
C GLY A 254 -3.52 -17.46 -5.79
#